data_AF-A0A815CH67-F1
#
_entry.id   AF-A0A815CH67-F1
#
_cell.length_a   1.000
_cell.length_b   1.000
_cell.length_c   1.000
_cell.angle_alpha   90.00
_cell.angle_beta   90.00
_cell.angle_gamma   90.00
#
_symmetry.space_group_name_H-M   'P 1'
#
loop_
_entity.id
_entity.type
_entity.pdbx_description
1 polymer ?
#
loop_
_entity_poly.entity_id
_entity_poly.type
_entity_poly.pdbx_seq_one_letter_code
_entity_poly.pdbx_strand_id
1 'polypeptide(L)'
;MCYAVSNAQDEGQTRTSVLLGTWNREKHIEWVNANQEKKTNKNKKGQQYISMYYTGGDMCELTNQPRVVEVKLKCVTRKDNSQLVTMYLIEPQTCSYILGVENPLFCNLIDNTDEYGIPDQEKLFAHSEGQ
;
A
#
# COMPACT_ATOMS: atom_id res chain seq x y z
N MET A 1 -0.10 -9.66 -3.77
CA MET A 1 0.32 -9.16 -5.11
C MET A 1 -0.47 -7.89 -5.40
N CYS A 2 0.13 -6.91 -6.07
CA CYS A 2 -0.53 -5.67 -6.48
C CYS A 2 -0.52 -5.59 -8.02
N TYR A 3 -1.71 -5.47 -8.63
CA TYR A 3 -1.88 -5.40 -10.08
C TYR A 3 -2.52 -4.08 -10.49
N ALA A 4 -2.02 -3.47 -11.55
CA ALA A 4 -2.73 -2.44 -12.30
C ALA A 4 -3.53 -3.12 -13.42
N VAL A 5 -4.74 -2.61 -13.66
CA VAL A 5 -5.63 -3.13 -14.70
C VAL A 5 -6.07 -1.97 -15.57
N SER A 6 -5.88 -2.10 -16.88
CA SER A 6 -6.42 -1.18 -17.87
C SER A 6 -7.50 -1.86 -18.72
N ASN A 7 -8.51 -1.07 -19.08
CA ASN A 7 -9.49 -1.45 -20.09
C ASN A 7 -9.07 -0.79 -21.40
N ALA A 8 -8.85 -1.57 -22.46
CA ALA A 8 -8.74 -1.02 -23.80
C ALA A 8 -10.10 -0.48 -24.27
N GLN A 9 -10.12 0.67 -24.94
CA GLN A 9 -11.35 1.34 -25.39
C GLN A 9 -11.90 0.84 -26.73
N ASP A 10 -11.21 -0.08 -27.41
CA ASP A 10 -11.63 -0.61 -28.71
C ASP A 10 -12.56 -1.84 -28.61
N GLU A 11 -13.39 -2.03 -29.64
CA GLU A 11 -14.39 -3.10 -29.78
C GLU A 11 -13.74 -4.50 -29.78
N GLY A 12 -13.54 -5.03 -28.57
CA GLY A 12 -12.88 -6.31 -28.32
C GLY A 12 -12.19 -6.30 -26.97
N GLN A 13 -12.95 -6.11 -25.89
CA GLN A 13 -12.47 -5.91 -24.52
C GLN A 13 -11.46 -6.98 -24.08
N THR A 14 -10.18 -6.70 -24.27
CA THR A 14 -9.10 -7.50 -23.69
C THR A 14 -8.57 -6.73 -22.49
N ARG A 15 -9.03 -7.13 -21.29
CA ARG A 15 -8.55 -6.58 -20.02
C ARG A 15 -7.05 -6.89 -19.89
N THR A 16 -6.21 -5.86 -19.82
CA THR A 16 -4.77 -6.06 -19.64
C THR A 16 -4.42 -5.82 -18.17
N SER A 17 -3.70 -6.76 -17.57
CA SER A 17 -3.20 -6.66 -16.19
C SER A 17 -1.69 -6.64 -16.17
N VAL A 18 -1.12 -5.72 -15.37
CA VAL A 18 0.33 -5.62 -15.14
C VAL A 18 0.59 -5.77 -13.64
N LEU A 19 1.50 -6.68 -13.28
CA LEU A 19 1.96 -6.84 -11.89
C LEU A 19 2.87 -5.66 -11.53
N LEU A 20 2.48 -4.89 -10.51
CA LEU A 20 3.29 -3.80 -9.99
C LEU A 20 4.25 -4.25 -8.88
N GLY A 21 3.93 -5.36 -8.22
CA GLY A 21 4.83 -5.96 -7.23
C GLY A 21 4.17 -7.00 -6.35
N THR A 22 5.01 -7.75 -5.66
CA THR A 22 4.63 -8.75 -4.67
C THR A 22 5.18 -8.35 -3.31
N TRP A 23 4.40 -8.64 -2.26
CA TRP A 23 4.83 -8.41 -0.89
C TRP A 23 5.97 -9.36 -0.55
N ASN A 24 7.04 -8.82 0.02
CA ASN A 24 8.10 -9.59 0.64
C ASN A 24 8.60 -8.82 1.85
N ARG A 25 8.60 -9.46 3.02
CA ARG A 25 8.86 -8.81 4.30
C ARG A 25 10.29 -8.27 4.39
N GLU A 26 11.26 -9.07 3.97
CA GLU A 26 12.69 -8.74 4.04
C GLU A 26 13.01 -7.54 3.15
N LYS A 27 12.58 -7.58 1.88
CA LYS A 27 12.77 -6.48 0.92
C LYS A 27 12.05 -5.21 1.35
N HIS A 28 10.90 -5.33 2.00
CA HIS A 28 10.21 -4.17 2.55
C HIS A 28 11.01 -3.54 3.72
N ILE A 29 11.54 -4.35 4.64
CA ILE A 29 12.38 -3.85 5.75
C ILE A 29 13.65 -3.18 5.22
N GLU A 30 14.32 -3.79 4.23
CA GLU A 30 15.46 -3.18 3.54
C GLU A 30 15.11 -1.82 2.93
N TRP A 31 13.97 -1.74 2.24
CA TRP A 31 13.47 -0.49 1.66
C TRP A 31 13.17 0.57 2.72
N VAL A 32 12.52 0.22 3.83
CA VAL A 32 12.25 1.17 4.93
C VAL A 32 13.55 1.65 5.58
N ASN A 33 14.55 0.78 5.75
CA ASN A 33 15.83 1.18 6.31
C ASN A 33 16.60 2.14 5.40
N ALA A 34 16.47 1.98 4.08
CA ALA A 34 17.03 2.92 3.10
C ALA A 34 16.25 4.25 3.00
N ASN A 35 15.01 4.30 3.49
CA ASN A 35 14.10 5.45 3.41
C ASN A 35 13.55 5.78 4.80
N GLN A 36 14.37 6.39 5.65
CA GLN A 36 14.07 6.60 7.07
C GLN A 36 12.77 7.39 7.33
N GLU A 37 12.34 8.21 6.38
CA GLU A 37 11.07 8.95 6.45
C GLU A 37 9.83 8.03 6.39
N LYS A 38 10.00 6.78 5.95
CA LYS A 38 8.96 5.74 5.90
C LYS A 38 8.80 4.98 7.22
N LYS A 39 9.79 5.04 8.11
CA LYS A 39 9.70 4.40 9.44
C LYS A 39 8.50 4.95 10.20
N THR A 40 7.70 4.07 10.78
CA THR A 40 6.62 4.50 11.66
C THR A 40 7.22 4.99 12.95
N ASN A 41 6.68 6.09 13.46
CA ASN A 41 7.09 6.59 14.77
C ASN A 41 5.84 6.71 15.64
N LYS A 42 5.69 5.78 16.58
CA LYS A 42 4.57 5.74 17.54
C LYS A 42 4.48 7.01 18.40
N ASN A 43 5.57 7.74 18.54
CA ASN A 43 5.62 9.01 19.28
C ASN A 43 5.29 10.23 18.39
N LYS A 44 5.24 10.08 17.06
CA LYS A 44 4.71 11.13 16.17
C LYS A 44 3.19 11.14 16.26
N LYS A 45 2.66 11.89 17.24
CA LYS A 45 1.25 12.31 17.23
C LYS A 45 0.91 12.86 15.83
N GLY A 46 0.01 12.19 15.12
CA GLY A 46 -0.45 12.60 13.80
C GLY A 46 0.06 11.78 12.61
N GLN A 47 0.81 10.69 12.80
CA GLN A 47 1.05 9.75 11.70
C GLN A 47 -0.26 9.02 11.35
N GLN A 48 -0.89 9.44 10.25
CA GLN A 48 -2.18 8.92 9.78
C GLN A 48 -2.02 7.87 8.67
N TYR A 49 -0.80 7.43 8.36
CA TYR A 49 -0.56 6.45 7.31
C TYR A 49 0.67 5.58 7.55
N ILE A 50 0.65 4.39 6.94
CA ILE A 50 1.81 3.51 6.77
C ILE A 50 2.11 3.32 5.28
N SER A 51 3.36 2.98 4.99
CA SER A 51 3.85 2.71 3.64
C SER A 51 4.34 1.27 3.54
N MET A 52 3.78 0.50 2.63
CA MET A 52 4.19 -0.88 2.35
C MET A 52 4.82 -0.96 0.96
N TYR A 53 5.98 -1.60 0.87
CA TYR A 53 6.71 -1.72 -0.39
C TYR A 53 6.51 -3.08 -1.03
N TYR A 54 6.08 -3.07 -2.28
CA TYR A 54 5.89 -4.25 -3.12
C TYR A 54 6.84 -4.14 -4.30
N THR A 55 7.50 -5.25 -4.62
CA THR A 55 8.58 -5.28 -5.62
C THR A 55 8.55 -6.57 -6.43
N GLY A 56 9.39 -6.67 -7.46
CA GLY A 56 9.39 -7.81 -8.37
C GLY A 56 8.13 -7.89 -9.22
N GLY A 57 7.62 -6.73 -9.66
CA GLY A 57 6.56 -6.67 -10.66
C GLY A 57 7.05 -7.07 -12.05
N ASP A 58 6.16 -6.96 -13.03
CA ASP A 58 6.49 -7.24 -14.43
C ASP A 58 7.61 -6.33 -14.93
N MET A 59 8.48 -6.87 -15.78
CA MET A 59 9.62 -6.13 -16.32
C MET A 59 9.14 -4.91 -17.11
N CYS A 60 9.67 -3.73 -16.77
CA CYS A 60 9.41 -2.51 -17.49
C CYS A 60 10.27 -2.42 -18.74
N GLU A 61 9.66 -2.31 -19.92
CA GLU A 61 10.39 -2.24 -21.19
C GLU A 61 11.24 -0.97 -21.32
N LEU A 62 10.82 0.12 -20.67
CA LEU A 62 11.49 1.43 -20.76
C LEU A 62 12.74 1.52 -19.87
N THR A 63 12.71 0.90 -18.69
CA THR A 63 13.81 0.96 -17.71
C THR A 63 14.61 -0.33 -17.63
N ASN A 64 14.07 -1.41 -18.21
CA ASN A 64 14.57 -2.79 -18.05
C ASN A 64 14.73 -3.19 -16.56
N GLN A 65 13.84 -2.67 -15.70
CA GLN A 65 13.77 -3.01 -14.28
C GLN A 65 12.37 -3.53 -13.93
N PRO A 66 12.23 -4.45 -12.95
CA PRO A 66 10.94 -4.85 -12.43
C PRO A 66 10.16 -3.64 -11.89
N ARG A 67 8.86 -3.58 -12.19
CA ARG A 67 7.97 -2.57 -11.60
C ARG A 67 7.93 -2.71 -10.07
N VAL A 68 7.67 -1.58 -9.40
CA VAL A 68 7.57 -1.48 -7.94
C VAL A 68 6.41 -0.59 -7.54
N VAL A 69 5.80 -0.83 -6.38
CA VAL A 69 4.73 0.02 -5.86
C VAL A 69 4.86 0.26 -4.36
N GLU A 70 4.74 1.53 -3.95
CA GLU A 70 4.49 1.92 -2.57
C GLU A 70 2.97 1.96 -2.34
N VAL A 71 2.47 1.06 -1.51
CA VAL A 71 1.07 1.07 -1.04
C VAL A 71 0.99 1.92 0.23
N LYS A 72 0.30 3.06 0.15
CA LYS A 72 0.07 3.97 1.27
C LYS A 72 -1.32 3.76 1.83
N LEU A 73 -1.42 3.17 3.02
CA LEU A 73 -2.68 3.00 3.74
C LEU A 73 -2.85 4.16 4.71
N LYS A 74 -3.94 4.92 4.55
CA LYS A 74 -4.19 6.14 5.33
C LYS A 74 -5.52 6.08 6.08
N CYS A 75 -5.44 6.27 7.39
CA CYS A 75 -6.58 6.53 8.26
C CYS A 75 -7.19 7.90 7.91
N VAL A 76 -8.52 7.92 7.77
CA VAL A 76 -9.29 9.15 7.61
C VAL A 76 -10.42 9.18 8.63
N THR A 77 -10.60 10.30 9.33
CA THR A 77 -11.67 10.48 10.30
C THR A 77 -12.92 11.04 9.60
N ARG A 78 -13.63 10.18 8.84
CA ARG A 78 -14.93 10.54 8.26
C ARG A 78 -16.05 9.99 9.14
N LYS A 79 -16.99 10.85 9.56
CA LYS A 79 -18.07 10.52 10.51
C LYS A 79 -19.30 9.89 9.84
N ASP A 80 -19.38 9.96 8.52
CA ASP A 80 -20.58 9.71 7.73
C ASP A 80 -20.62 8.31 7.09
N ASN A 81 -19.49 7.63 6.89
CA ASN A 81 -19.48 6.23 6.41
C ASN A 81 -18.13 5.52 6.62
N SER A 82 -18.07 4.49 7.47
CA SER A 82 -16.88 3.66 7.70
C SER A 82 -16.54 2.72 6.52
N GLN A 83 -17.47 2.49 5.59
CA GLN A 83 -17.30 1.57 4.47
C GLN A 83 -16.71 2.23 3.22
N LEU A 84 -16.63 3.57 3.17
CA LEU A 84 -16.14 4.26 1.98
C LEU A 84 -14.62 4.09 1.85
N VAL A 85 -14.18 3.58 0.70
CA VAL A 85 -12.75 3.46 0.34
C VAL A 85 -12.45 4.49 -0.75
N THR A 86 -11.45 5.34 -0.53
CA THR A 86 -10.90 6.22 -1.57
C THR A 86 -9.56 5.65 -2.03
N MET A 87 -9.36 5.52 -3.34
CA MET A 87 -8.16 4.95 -3.92
C MET A 87 -7.65 5.81 -5.08
N TYR A 88 -6.33 5.91 -5.21
CA TYR A 88 -5.68 6.49 -6.38
C TYR A 88 -4.37 5.77 -6.69
N LEU A 89 -4.00 5.75 -7.96
CA LEU A 89 -2.73 5.21 -8.45
C LEU A 89 -2.02 6.30 -9.24
N ILE A 90 -0.76 6.56 -8.91
CA ILE A 90 0.08 7.51 -9.63
C ILE A 90 1.44 6.89 -9.93
N GLU A 91 2.06 7.32 -11.03
CA GLU A 91 3.39 6.89 -11.48
C GLU A 91 4.37 8.07 -11.37
N PRO A 92 4.94 8.35 -10.18
CA PRO A 92 5.84 9.49 -9.97
C PRO A 92 7.16 9.38 -10.75
N GLN A 93 7.59 8.16 -11.06
CA GLN A 93 8.74 7.86 -11.89
C GLN A 93 8.37 6.67 -12.79
N THR A 94 8.98 6.57 -13.97
CA THR A 94 8.69 5.49 -14.92
C THR A 94 8.76 4.12 -14.25
N CYS A 95 7.66 3.38 -14.29
CA CYS A 95 7.49 2.04 -13.72
C CYS A 95 7.63 1.92 -12.19
N SER A 96 7.55 3.06 -11.48
CA SER A 96 7.47 3.13 -10.03
C SER A 96 6.16 3.81 -9.64
N TYR A 97 5.36 3.14 -8.81
CA TYR A 97 3.99 3.54 -8.54
C TYR A 97 3.74 3.87 -7.08
N ILE A 98 2.74 4.71 -6.82
CA ILE A 98 2.17 4.90 -5.48
C ILE A 98 0.68 4.59 -5.57
N LEU A 99 0.25 3.59 -4.80
CA LEU A 99 -1.17 3.26 -4.59
C LEU A 99 -1.59 3.85 -3.24
N GLY A 100 -2.37 4.92 -3.24
CA GLY A 100 -2.97 5.46 -2.03
C GLY A 100 -4.33 4.83 -1.78
N VAL A 101 -4.56 4.36 -0.56
CA VAL A 101 -5.86 3.85 -0.10
C VAL A 101 -6.23 4.52 1.21
N GLU A 102 -7.36 5.20 1.23
CA GLU A 102 -7.88 5.89 2.40
C GLU A 102 -9.17 5.24 2.90
N ASN A 103 -9.20 4.87 4.18
CA ASN A 103 -10.39 4.32 4.84
C ASN A 103 -10.29 4.47 6.38
N PRO A 104 -11.39 4.74 7.10
CA PRO A 104 -11.39 4.82 8.57
C PRO A 104 -10.93 3.54 9.29
N LEU A 105 -11.10 2.35 8.70
CA LEU A 105 -10.66 1.08 9.27
C LEU A 105 -9.13 0.98 9.39
N PHE A 106 -8.38 1.76 8.62
CA PHE A 106 -6.93 1.77 8.72
C PHE A 106 -6.42 2.42 9.99
N CYS A 107 -7.23 3.15 10.75
CA CYS A 107 -6.78 3.76 12.01
C CYS A 107 -6.32 2.70 13.01
N ASN A 108 -7.15 1.67 13.25
CA ASN A 108 -6.78 0.55 14.13
C ASN A 108 -5.61 -0.27 13.55
N LEU A 109 -5.56 -0.42 12.22
CA LEU A 109 -4.45 -1.12 11.56
C LEU A 109 -3.12 -0.41 11.82
N ILE A 110 -3.08 0.92 11.62
CA ILE A 110 -1.89 1.75 11.74
C ILE A 110 -1.40 1.77 13.19
N ASP A 111 -2.30 1.88 14.17
CA ASP A 111 -1.97 1.87 15.60
C ASP A 111 -1.29 0.56 16.02
N ASN A 112 -1.60 -0.54 15.33
CA ASN A 112 -1.09 -1.89 15.61
C ASN A 112 0.03 -2.32 14.66
N THR A 113 0.86 -1.38 14.18
CA THR A 113 2.04 -1.70 13.37
C THR A 113 3.34 -1.70 14.17
N ASP A 114 4.35 -2.42 13.68
CA ASP A 114 5.75 -2.30 14.14
C ASP A 114 6.43 -1.04 13.55
N GLU A 115 7.72 -0.83 13.88
CA GLU A 115 8.51 0.32 13.40
C GLU A 115 8.69 0.37 11.86
N TYR A 116 8.44 -0.75 11.19
CA TYR A 116 8.51 -0.88 9.73
C TYR A 116 7.14 -0.66 9.07
N GLY A 117 6.08 -0.43 9.85
CA GLY A 117 4.72 -0.27 9.33
C GLY A 117 4.06 -1.60 8.96
N ILE A 118 4.56 -2.71 9.51
CA ILE A 118 3.98 -4.04 9.31
C ILE A 118 2.94 -4.27 10.42
N PRO A 119 1.67 -4.56 10.07
CA PRO A 119 0.64 -4.82 11.07
C PRO A 119 0.89 -6.14 11.83
N ASP A 120 0.68 -6.10 13.14
CA ASP A 120 0.72 -7.28 14.02
C ASP A 120 -0.59 -8.05 13.90
N GLN A 121 -0.57 -9.19 13.21
CA GLN A 121 -1.78 -9.97 12.92
C GLN A 121 -2.50 -10.43 14.19
N GLU A 122 -1.79 -10.83 15.23
CA GLU A 122 -2.40 -11.32 16.47
C GLU A 122 -3.21 -10.22 17.17
N LYS A 123 -2.72 -8.98 17.16
CA LYS A 123 -3.40 -7.83 17.77
C LYS A 123 -4.61 -7.35 16.96
N LEU A 124 -4.60 -7.53 15.64
CA LEU A 124 -5.73 -7.15 14.78
C LEU A 124 -6.96 -8.04 15.02
N PHE A 125 -6.76 -9.33 15.27
CA PHE A 125 -7.85 -10.30 15.48
C PHE A 125 -8.32 -10.36 16.94
N ALA A 126 -7.50 -9.96 17.91
CA ALA A 126 -7.91 -9.85 19.31
C ALA A 126 -9.01 -8.79 19.56
N HIS A 127 -9.14 -7.80 18.66
CA HIS A 127 -10.20 -6.79 18.72
C HIS A 127 -11.54 -7.21 18.10
N SER A 128 -11.60 -8.33 17.36
CA SER A 128 -12.84 -8.82 16.75
C SER A 128 -13.69 -9.74 17.63
N GLU A 129 -13.20 -10.17 18.79
CA GLU A 129 -13.94 -11.03 19.74
C GLU A 129 -14.57 -10.27 20.91
N GLY A 130 -14.55 -8.93 20.88
CA GLY A 130 -14.96 -8.08 22.00
C GLY A 130 -15.97 -6.99 21.65
N GLN A 131 -16.89 -7.23 20.71
CA GLN A 131 -17.98 -6.29 20.42
C GLN A 131 -19.28 -6.98 20.05
#